data_AF-A0A2K3QV17-F1
#
_entry.id   AF-A0A2K3QV17-F1
#
_cell.length_a   1.000
_cell.length_b   1.000
_cell.length_c   1.000
_cell.angle_alpha   90.00
_cell.angle_beta   90.00
_cell.angle_gamma   90.00
#
_symmetry.space_group_name_H-M   'P 1'
#
loop_
_entity.id
_entity.type
_entity.pdbx_description
1 polymer ?
#
loop_
_entity_poly.entity_id
_entity_poly.type
_entity_poly.pdbx_seq_one_letter_code
_entity_poly.pdbx_strand_id
1 'polypeptide(L)'
;MKAIIKSKHFITEGGCNACQAFELETFTMHLENGKEVSVENLDVASLVMPLIQNEHWQTALLLNEEEGYIFRKENQEVKFVDNDATQVFVSKEQRIVCQKKACDQELFTEANAVLQQLFAMEPVEFVIEQA
;
A
#
# COMPACT_ATOMS: atom_id res chain seq x y z
N MET A 1 -1.68 4.32 -16.10
CA MET A 1 -2.66 4.40 -15.00
C MET A 1 -2.18 5.47 -14.03
N LYS A 2 -3.09 6.27 -13.48
CA LYS A 2 -2.81 7.34 -12.51
C LYS A 2 -3.54 7.10 -11.19
N ALA A 3 -2.87 7.35 -10.07
CA ALA A 3 -3.46 7.33 -8.74
C ALA A 3 -3.17 8.66 -8.03
N ILE A 4 -4.22 9.36 -7.60
CA ILE A 4 -4.09 10.64 -6.89
C ILE A 4 -4.23 10.37 -5.40
N ILE A 5 -3.21 10.70 -4.62
CA ILE A 5 -3.16 10.54 -3.17
C ILE A 5 -3.42 11.91 -2.56
N LYS A 6 -4.58 12.08 -1.94
CA LYS A 6 -4.91 13.29 -1.17
C LYS A 6 -4.57 13.09 0.28
N SER A 7 -3.89 14.05 0.89
CA SER A 7 -3.67 14.05 2.33
C SER A 7 -4.45 15.16 3.03
N LYS A 8 -4.93 14.86 4.24
CA LYS A 8 -5.58 15.83 5.13
C LYS A 8 -4.93 15.78 6.50
N HIS A 9 -4.53 16.95 6.95
CA HIS A 9 -3.94 17.15 8.28
C HIS A 9 -4.98 17.74 9.22
N PHE A 10 -5.10 17.17 10.42
CA PHE A 10 -5.90 17.76 11.47
C PHE A 10 -5.32 17.44 12.84
N ILE A 11 -5.56 18.37 13.77
CA ILE A 11 -5.25 18.16 15.18
C ILE A 11 -6.46 17.47 15.80
N THR A 12 -6.24 16.32 16.42
CA THR A 12 -7.30 15.57 17.10
C THR A 12 -6.95 15.38 18.58
N GLU A 13 -7.97 15.30 19.42
CA GLU A 13 -7.84 14.98 20.84
C GLU A 13 -8.07 13.48 21.05
N GLY A 14 -7.33 12.86 21.99
CA GLY A 14 -7.59 11.46 22.35
C GLY A 14 -8.90 11.30 23.11
N GLY A 15 -9.52 10.11 23.05
CA GLY A 15 -10.82 9.83 23.69
C GLY A 15 -10.83 9.81 25.22
N CYS A 16 -9.74 10.24 25.88
CA CYS A 16 -9.60 10.32 27.33
C CYS A 16 -9.13 11.73 27.71
N ASN A 17 -9.59 12.25 28.85
CA ASN A 17 -9.25 13.58 29.37
C ASN A 17 -7.76 13.75 29.76
N ALA A 18 -6.96 12.68 29.72
CA ALA A 18 -5.52 12.70 29.95
C ALA A 18 -4.68 12.71 28.65
N CYS A 19 -5.32 12.51 27.49
CA CYS A 19 -4.62 12.50 26.21
C CYS A 19 -4.36 13.92 25.74
N GLN A 20 -3.12 14.21 25.37
CA GLN A 20 -2.80 15.45 24.67
C GLN A 20 -3.32 15.39 23.24
N ALA A 21 -3.61 16.56 22.67
CA ALA A 21 -3.89 16.67 21.25
C ALA A 21 -2.67 16.20 20.44
N PHE A 22 -2.92 15.49 19.34
CA PHE A 22 -1.90 15.01 18.43
C PHE A 22 -2.28 15.32 16.98
N GLU A 23 -1.26 15.44 16.14
CA GLU A 23 -1.45 15.61 14.71
C GLU A 23 -1.77 14.25 14.08
N LEU A 24 -2.82 14.23 13.27
CA LEU A 24 -3.20 13.08 12.46
C LEU A 24 -3.19 13.50 10.99
N GLU A 25 -2.46 12.75 10.18
CA GLU A 25 -2.53 12.81 8.73
C GLU A 25 -3.32 11.60 8.24
N THR A 26 -4.27 11.84 7.35
CA THR A 26 -5.05 10.79 6.70
C THR A 26 -4.88 10.87 5.20
N PHE A 27 -4.82 9.72 4.53
CA PHE A 27 -4.63 9.65 3.10
C PHE A 27 -5.85 9.01 2.42
N THR A 28 -6.20 9.51 1.24
CA THR A 28 -7.21 8.90 0.36
C THR A 28 -6.64 8.79 -1.04
N MET A 29 -6.62 7.58 -1.58
CA MET A 29 -6.20 7.31 -2.96
C MET A 29 -7.42 7.26 -3.88
N HIS A 30 -7.41 8.11 -4.89
CA HIS A 30 -8.38 8.13 -5.98
C HIS A 30 -7.82 7.39 -7.18
N LEU A 31 -8.54 6.37 -7.64
CA LEU A 31 -8.19 5.56 -8.80
C LEU A 31 -8.90 6.08 -10.07
N GLU A 32 -8.34 5.80 -11.25
CA GLU A 32 -8.88 6.25 -12.55
C GLU A 32 -10.35 5.85 -12.79
N ASN A 33 -10.79 4.73 -12.23
CA ASN A 33 -12.18 4.27 -12.36
C ASN A 33 -13.16 4.95 -11.40
N GLY A 34 -12.73 6.02 -10.70
CA GLY A 34 -13.53 6.79 -9.76
C GLY A 34 -13.69 6.14 -8.38
N LYS A 35 -13.04 5.00 -8.11
CA LYS A 35 -13.00 4.43 -6.77
C LYS A 35 -12.10 5.25 -5.86
N GLU A 36 -12.51 5.38 -4.61
CA GLU A 36 -11.74 6.01 -3.55
C GLU A 36 -11.42 4.98 -2.48
N VAL A 37 -10.17 4.98 -2.02
CA VAL A 37 -9.67 4.02 -1.05
C VAL A 37 -8.95 4.78 0.06
N SER A 38 -9.35 4.52 1.30
CA SER A 38 -8.63 5.04 2.47
C SER A 38 -7.27 4.37 2.55
N VAL A 39 -6.23 5.18 2.70
CA VAL A 39 -4.84 4.74 2.85
C VAL A 39 -4.43 5.09 4.28
N GLU A 40 -4.23 4.06 5.11
CA GLU A 40 -3.94 4.24 6.54
C GLU A 40 -2.53 4.79 6.75
N ASN A 41 -1.54 4.22 6.06
CA ASN A 41 -0.16 4.68 6.04
C ASN A 41 0.29 4.88 4.60
N LEU A 42 1.16 5.88 4.37
CA LEU A 42 1.75 6.09 3.06
C LEU A 42 2.95 5.15 2.89
N ASP A 43 2.68 3.88 2.60
CA ASP A 43 3.68 2.81 2.40
C ASP A 43 3.38 1.95 1.16
N VAL A 44 4.32 1.09 0.77
CA VAL A 44 4.24 0.34 -0.50
C VAL A 44 3.00 -0.55 -0.53
N ALA A 45 2.74 -1.29 0.55
CA ALA A 45 1.58 -2.19 0.61
C ALA A 45 0.26 -1.43 0.48
N SER A 46 0.14 -0.30 1.16
CA SER A 46 -1.07 0.53 1.15
C SER A 46 -1.35 1.15 -0.22
N LEU A 47 -0.32 1.37 -1.04
CA LEU A 47 -0.46 1.79 -2.44
C LEU A 47 -0.76 0.61 -3.39
N VAL A 48 -0.07 -0.53 -3.22
CA VAL A 48 -0.16 -1.69 -4.12
C VAL A 48 -1.49 -2.43 -3.97
N MET A 49 -1.93 -2.71 -2.74
CA MET A 49 -3.08 -3.59 -2.50
C MET A 49 -4.37 -3.13 -3.19
N PRO A 50 -4.76 -1.84 -3.12
CA PRO A 50 -5.98 -1.41 -3.78
C PRO A 50 -5.92 -1.50 -5.31
N LEU A 51 -4.73 -1.30 -5.89
CA LEU A 51 -4.50 -1.40 -7.34
C LEU A 51 -4.64 -2.84 -7.83
N ILE A 52 -4.00 -3.80 -7.16
CA ILE A 52 -4.11 -5.22 -7.55
C ILE A 52 -5.53 -5.75 -7.33
N GLN A 53 -6.25 -5.29 -6.30
CA GLN A 53 -7.66 -5.64 -6.08
C GLN A 53 -8.55 -5.05 -7.18
N ASN A 54 -8.24 -3.85 -7.66
CA ASN A 54 -8.93 -3.27 -8.79
C ASN A 54 -8.72 -4.09 -10.08
N GLU A 55 -7.55 -4.72 -10.21
CA GLU A 55 -7.21 -5.69 -11.25
C GLU A 55 -7.66 -7.14 -10.91
N HIS A 56 -8.61 -7.29 -9.99
CA HIS A 56 -9.25 -8.57 -9.64
C HIS A 56 -8.33 -9.64 -9.03
N TRP A 57 -7.21 -9.25 -8.43
CA TRP A 57 -6.44 -10.16 -7.59
C TRP A 57 -7.23 -10.49 -6.32
N GLN A 58 -7.29 -11.77 -5.99
CA GLN A 58 -7.94 -12.25 -4.78
C GLN A 58 -6.96 -12.18 -3.60
N THR A 59 -7.43 -11.69 -2.45
CA THR A 59 -6.65 -11.61 -1.21
C THR A 59 -7.11 -12.70 -0.24
N ALA A 60 -6.16 -13.43 0.33
CA ALA A 60 -6.38 -14.37 1.43
C ALA A 60 -5.38 -14.11 2.55
N LEU A 61 -5.72 -14.49 3.78
CA LEU A 61 -4.78 -14.42 4.91
C LEU A 61 -3.71 -15.50 4.78
N LEU A 62 -2.46 -15.14 5.07
CA LEU A 62 -1.38 -16.08 5.28
C LEU A 62 -1.47 -16.58 6.73
N LEU A 63 -1.91 -17.82 6.92
CA LEU A 63 -2.15 -18.42 8.25
C LEU A 63 -0.95 -19.22 8.79
N ASN A 64 0.26 -18.75 8.51
CA ASN A 64 1.51 -19.43 8.91
C ASN A 64 2.15 -18.72 10.13
N GLU A 65 3.42 -19.03 10.44
CA GLU A 65 4.16 -18.39 11.54
C GLU A 65 4.30 -16.86 11.37
N GLU A 66 4.26 -16.37 10.13
CA GLU A 66 4.27 -14.95 9.80
C GLU A 66 2.85 -14.51 9.39
N GLU A 67 2.37 -13.41 10.00
CA GLU A 67 1.12 -12.76 9.60
C GLU A 67 1.32 -12.00 8.29
N GLY A 68 0.39 -12.18 7.35
CA GLY A 68 0.50 -11.56 6.04
C GLY A 68 -0.66 -11.90 5.11
N TYR A 69 -0.45 -11.65 3.82
CA TYR A 69 -1.46 -11.87 2.79
C TYR A 69 -0.91 -12.74 1.66
N ILE A 70 -1.81 -13.48 1.01
CA ILE A 70 -1.56 -14.17 -0.25
C ILE A 70 -2.48 -13.55 -1.30
N PHE A 71 -1.87 -13.09 -2.39
CA PHE A 71 -2.57 -12.56 -3.56
C PHE A 71 -2.55 -13.59 -4.68
N ARG A 72 -3.71 -13.85 -5.28
CA ARG A 72 -3.84 -14.83 -6.37
C ARG A 72 -4.63 -14.27 -7.55
N LYS A 73 -4.12 -14.54 -8.76
CA LYS A 73 -4.85 -14.33 -10.01
C LYS A 73 -4.40 -15.41 -11.00
N GLU A 74 -5.35 -16.18 -11.51
CA GLU A 74 -5.08 -17.30 -12.42
C GLU A 74 -4.02 -18.27 -11.86
N ASN A 75 -2.87 -18.41 -12.52
CA ASN A 75 -1.76 -19.28 -12.12
C ASN A 75 -0.64 -18.53 -11.35
N GLN A 76 -0.87 -17.28 -10.98
CA GLN A 76 0.10 -16.45 -10.24
C GLN A 76 -0.28 -16.37 -8.76
N GLU A 77 0.75 -16.40 -7.92
CA GLU A 77 0.66 -16.21 -6.47
C GLU A 77 1.78 -15.27 -6.01
N VAL A 78 1.42 -14.25 -5.25
CA VAL A 78 2.36 -13.35 -4.57
C VAL A 78 2.03 -13.35 -3.08
N LYS A 79 3.02 -13.67 -2.26
CA LYS A 79 2.93 -13.58 -0.80
C LYS A 79 3.44 -12.23 -0.34
N PHE A 80 2.80 -11.69 0.68
CA PHE A 80 3.21 -10.47 1.33
C PHE A 80 3.29 -10.71 2.83
N VAL A 81 4.39 -10.26 3.42
CA VAL A 81 4.63 -10.29 4.86
C VAL A 81 5.09 -8.91 5.28
N ASP A 82 4.53 -8.44 6.38
CA ASP A 82 4.83 -7.13 6.95
C ASP A 82 5.53 -7.27 8.30
N ASN A 83 6.71 -6.64 8.42
CA ASN A 83 7.48 -6.61 9.65
C ASN A 83 7.70 -5.15 10.11
N ASP A 84 8.28 -4.95 11.29
CA ASP A 84 8.46 -3.61 11.87
C ASP A 84 9.25 -2.63 10.98
N ALA A 85 10.20 -3.14 10.19
CA ALA A 85 11.09 -2.31 9.37
C ALA A 85 10.82 -2.40 7.86
N THR A 86 10.30 -3.54 7.38
CA THR A 86 10.25 -3.84 5.95
C THR A 86 8.97 -4.52 5.54
N GLN A 87 8.58 -4.26 4.30
CA GLN A 87 7.49 -4.92 3.59
C GLN A 87 8.08 -5.87 2.54
N VAL A 88 7.74 -7.15 2.61
CA VAL A 88 8.35 -8.18 1.76
C VAL A 88 7.30 -8.81 0.85
N PHE A 89 7.53 -8.74 -0.46
CA PHE A 89 6.71 -9.41 -1.47
C PHE A 89 7.50 -10.52 -2.14
N VAL A 90 6.88 -11.70 -2.27
CA VAL A 90 7.52 -12.90 -2.81
C VAL A 90 6.61 -13.59 -3.81
N SER A 91 7.07 -13.71 -5.05
CA SER A 91 6.51 -14.63 -6.04
C SER A 91 7.34 -15.90 -6.12
N LYS A 92 7.02 -16.81 -7.03
CA LYS A 92 7.82 -18.02 -7.27
C LYS A 92 9.26 -17.73 -7.71
N GLU A 93 9.48 -16.61 -8.40
CA GLU A 93 10.75 -16.31 -9.08
C GLU A 93 11.48 -15.12 -8.48
N GLN A 94 10.76 -14.24 -7.77
CA GLN A 94 11.26 -12.96 -7.35
C GLN A 94 10.88 -12.64 -5.91
N ARG A 95 11.75 -11.88 -5.26
CA ARG A 95 11.55 -11.33 -3.92
C ARG A 95 11.93 -9.86 -3.93
N ILE A 96 11.01 -9.01 -3.49
CA ILE A 96 11.21 -7.56 -3.36
C ILE A 96 11.04 -7.19 -1.89
N VAL A 97 12.00 -6.45 -1.36
CA VAL A 97 12.01 -5.94 0.02
C VAL A 97 11.95 -4.42 -0.04
N CYS A 98 10.89 -3.86 0.54
CA CYS A 98 10.61 -2.43 0.57
C CYS A 98 10.83 -1.88 1.97
N GLN A 99 11.34 -0.65 2.10
CA GLN A 99 11.57 -0.02 3.39
C GLN A 99 10.35 0.78 3.83
N LYS A 100 9.92 0.65 5.09
CA LYS A 100 8.78 1.43 5.61
C LYS A 100 9.06 2.93 5.78
N LYS A 101 10.33 3.33 5.83
CA LYS A 101 10.78 4.73 6.02
C LYS A 101 11.45 5.28 4.76
N ALA A 102 10.86 5.00 3.60
CA ALA A 102 11.28 5.57 2.33
C ALA A 102 10.71 7.00 2.17
N CYS A 103 11.39 7.86 1.41
CA CYS A 103 10.77 9.10 0.95
C CYS A 103 9.75 8.83 -0.17
N ASP A 104 8.85 9.79 -0.46
CA ASP A 104 7.78 9.61 -1.45
C ASP A 104 8.26 9.10 -2.82
N GLN A 105 9.39 9.61 -3.31
CA GLN A 105 9.95 9.19 -4.60
C GLN A 105 10.43 7.74 -4.59
N GLU A 106 11.10 7.33 -3.51
CA GLU A 106 11.54 5.94 -3.33
C GLU A 106 10.33 5.03 -3.16
N LEU A 107 9.35 5.44 -2.36
CA LEU A 107 8.08 4.75 -2.16
C LEU A 107 7.37 4.45 -3.49
N PHE A 108 7.22 5.45 -4.36
CA PHE A 108 6.55 5.26 -5.66
C PHE A 108 7.35 4.40 -6.62
N THR A 109 8.68 4.45 -6.52
CA THR A 109 9.57 3.58 -7.30
C THR A 109 9.44 2.13 -6.83
N GLU A 110 9.44 1.89 -5.52
CA GLU A 110 9.28 0.56 -4.93
C GLU A 110 7.88 -0.02 -5.22
N ALA A 111 6.82 0.78 -5.08
CA ALA A 111 5.46 0.37 -5.43
C ALA A 111 5.35 -0.04 -6.90
N ASN A 112 5.91 0.75 -7.83
CA ASN A 112 5.93 0.39 -9.24
C ASN A 112 6.77 -0.85 -9.52
N ALA A 113 7.90 -1.04 -8.85
CA ALA A 113 8.69 -2.26 -8.98
C ALA A 113 7.88 -3.49 -8.57
N VAL A 114 7.13 -3.43 -7.47
CA VAL A 114 6.24 -4.50 -7.02
C VAL A 114 5.14 -4.78 -8.05
N LEU A 115 4.42 -3.74 -8.50
CA LEU A 115 3.32 -3.86 -9.47
C LEU A 115 3.78 -4.47 -10.80
N GLN A 116 4.91 -4.01 -11.34
CA GLN A 116 5.40 -4.47 -12.64
C GLN A 116 5.99 -5.87 -12.57
N GLN A 117 6.86 -6.12 -11.58
CA GLN A 117 7.66 -7.34 -11.55
C GLN A 117 6.87 -8.54 -10.99
N LEU A 118 6.04 -8.31 -9.95
CA LEU A 118 5.34 -9.39 -9.27
C LEU A 118 3.89 -9.57 -9.74
N PHE A 119 3.24 -8.48 -10.17
CA PHE A 119 1.83 -8.49 -10.57
C PHE A 119 1.62 -8.27 -12.08
N ALA A 120 2.70 -8.08 -12.86
CA ALA A 120 2.66 -7.84 -14.30
C ALA A 120 1.72 -6.69 -14.72
N MET A 121 1.63 -5.65 -13.89
CA MET A 121 0.80 -4.47 -14.15
C MET A 121 1.59 -3.37 -14.85
N GLU A 122 0.90 -2.55 -15.63
CA GLU A 122 1.46 -1.31 -16.17
C GLU A 122 1.85 -0.35 -15.02
N PRO A 123 2.92 0.43 -15.16
CA PRO A 123 3.31 1.38 -14.13
C PRO A 123 2.23 2.43 -13.87
N VAL A 124 2.17 2.84 -12.61
CA VAL A 124 1.22 3.80 -12.08
C VAL A 124 1.93 5.11 -11.79
N GLU A 125 1.38 6.20 -12.32
CA GLU A 125 1.76 7.56 -11.97
C GLU A 125 1.08 7.93 -10.65
N PHE A 126 1.82 7.92 -9.55
CA PHE A 126 1.36 8.39 -8.25
C PHE A 126 1.55 9.90 -8.15
N VAL A 127 0.49 10.62 -7.77
CA VAL A 127 0.54 12.08 -7.59
C VAL A 127 -0.02 12.43 -6.22
N ILE A 128 0.77 13.13 -5.40
CA ILE A 128 0.30 13.67 -4.12
C ILE A 128 -0.32 15.04 -4.37
N GLU A 129 -1.55 15.22 -3.90
CA GLU A 129 -2.22 16.51 -3.84
C GLU A 129 -2.47 16.87 -2.37
N GLN A 130 -1.95 18.02 -1.94
CA GLN A 130 -2.32 18.57 -0.64
C GLN A 130 -3.75 19.10 -0.73
N ALA A 131 -4.64 18.60 0.14
CA ALA A 131 -6.03 19.03 0.21
C ALA A 131 -6.19 20.33 1.01
#